data_AF-A0AAV9KGR0-F1
#
_entry.id   AF-A0AAV9KGR0-F1
#
_cell.length_a   1.000
_cell.length_b   1.000
_cell.length_c   1.000
_cell.angle_alpha   90.00
_cell.angle_beta   90.00
_cell.angle_gamma   90.00
#
_symmetry.space_group_name_H-M   'P 1'
#
loop_
_entity.id
_entity.type
_entity.pdbx_description
1 polymer ?
#
loop_
_entity_poly.entity_id
_entity_poly.type
_entity_poly.pdbx_seq_one_letter_code
_entity_poly.pdbx_strand_id
1 'polypeptide(L)'
;MVYNTPSLSCIQEKVSGKDKAEFNYCVFLYNVEGVKSKGEYNGPDPQLAATLEKEILDANLGLGWDDVAGLHEAKKLLQEAVVLPLWMPKYFQGIRRPWRGVLMFGPPGTGKTLLAKAVATECGTTFLSVTCSSLCAKWDGESERLVRCLFDLARARAPSTIFIDEIDSLCNARGVKSELLVQINGLNNSTNNTAGKSVTRIYIPLPDFKSRKELIKINLKSITLAPDLDIDQLAQRTEGYSGDDLTNICRDASLNDEIKNMSEAEILEIPVTMDDFVEALKKIQPTVSAGDIERHQKWFSEFGST
;
A
#
# COMPACT_ATOMS: atom_id res chain seq x y z
N MET A 1 -20.20 -9.28 23.70
CA MET A 1 -19.42 -8.05 23.93
C MET A 1 -19.25 -7.34 22.60
N VAL A 2 -19.98 -6.25 22.41
CA VAL A 2 -19.99 -5.45 21.19
C VAL A 2 -18.73 -4.60 21.23
N TYR A 3 -17.67 -5.05 20.57
CA TYR A 3 -16.51 -4.20 20.35
C TYR A 3 -16.96 -3.08 19.41
N ASN A 4 -17.03 -1.87 19.95
CA ASN A 4 -17.19 -0.61 19.19
C ASN A 4 -15.97 -0.47 18.27
N THR A 5 -15.98 -1.15 17.13
CA THR A 5 -15.03 -0.92 16.04
C THR A 5 -15.48 0.35 15.35
N PRO A 6 -14.73 1.44 15.45
CA PRO A 6 -15.29 2.71 15.07
C PRO A 6 -15.21 2.81 13.54
N SER A 7 -16.30 3.23 12.89
CA SER A 7 -16.50 3.23 11.43
C SER A 7 -15.47 4.10 10.68
N LEU A 8 -15.47 4.09 9.34
CA LEU A 8 -14.75 5.07 8.50
C LEU A 8 -15.00 6.54 8.91
N SER A 9 -16.05 6.82 9.68
CA SER A 9 -16.28 8.12 10.32
C SER A 9 -15.34 8.44 11.49
N CYS A 10 -14.80 7.46 12.21
CA CYS A 10 -13.88 7.69 13.33
C CYS A 10 -12.43 7.92 12.90
N ILE A 11 -12.07 7.47 11.69
CA ILE A 11 -10.85 7.95 11.01
C ILE A 11 -10.91 9.49 10.89
N GLN A 12 -12.11 10.07 10.75
CA GLN A 12 -12.29 11.51 10.56
C GLN A 12 -12.30 12.34 11.85
N GLU A 13 -12.76 11.80 12.99
CA GLU A 13 -12.96 12.62 14.21
C GLU A 13 -11.65 13.13 14.85
N LYS A 14 -10.48 12.64 14.41
CA LYS A 14 -9.18 13.13 14.90
C LYS A 14 -8.14 13.48 13.83
N VAL A 15 -8.43 13.32 12.52
CA VAL A 15 -7.51 13.70 11.40
C VAL A 15 -7.54 15.22 11.10
N SER A 16 -8.17 16.02 11.97
CA SER A 16 -8.28 17.48 11.82
C SER A 16 -6.99 18.28 12.16
N GLY A 17 -5.84 17.64 12.37
CA GLY A 17 -4.69 18.35 12.95
C GLY A 17 -3.33 17.98 12.37
N LYS A 18 -2.97 18.46 11.17
CA LYS A 18 -1.59 18.45 10.66
C LYS A 18 -0.86 17.09 10.84
N ASP A 19 -1.58 15.98 10.69
CA ASP A 19 -1.03 14.64 10.90
C ASP A 19 -0.42 14.12 9.60
N LYS A 20 0.86 13.75 9.60
CA LYS A 20 1.55 13.09 8.47
C LYS A 20 1.30 11.57 8.43
N ALA A 21 0.11 11.12 8.81
CA ALA A 21 -0.24 9.71 8.77
C ALA A 21 -0.79 9.34 7.39
N GLU A 22 -0.07 8.52 6.64
CA GLU A 22 -0.59 8.01 5.37
C GLU A 22 -1.52 6.83 5.62
N PHE A 23 -2.75 6.99 5.17
CA PHE A 23 -3.75 5.92 5.17
C PHE A 23 -3.88 5.38 3.75
N ASN A 24 -3.70 4.07 3.63
CA ASN A 24 -3.77 3.35 2.37
C ASN A 24 -4.85 2.28 2.49
N TYR A 25 -5.82 2.30 1.58
CA TYR A 25 -6.95 1.40 1.65
C TYR A 25 -6.97 0.44 0.47
N CYS A 26 -6.81 -0.85 0.75
CA CYS A 26 -6.85 -1.89 -0.26
C CYS A 26 -8.17 -2.65 -0.15
N VAL A 27 -8.93 -2.68 -1.25
CA VAL A 27 -10.14 -3.46 -1.39
C VAL A 27 -9.86 -4.64 -2.29
N PHE A 28 -10.12 -5.82 -1.76
CA PHE A 28 -9.97 -7.04 -2.53
C PHE A 28 -11.34 -7.53 -3.00
N LEU A 29 -11.50 -7.61 -4.32
CA LEU A 29 -12.70 -8.11 -4.95
C LEU A 29 -12.44 -9.49 -5.53
N TYR A 30 -12.91 -10.50 -4.78
CA TYR A 30 -12.95 -11.88 -5.22
C TYR A 30 -14.33 -12.22 -5.78
N ASN A 31 -14.36 -13.08 -6.80
CA ASN A 31 -15.57 -13.81 -7.16
C ASN A 31 -15.85 -14.87 -6.09
N VAL A 32 -16.48 -14.44 -4.99
CA VAL A 32 -17.08 -15.38 -4.04
C VAL A 32 -18.41 -15.78 -4.63
N GLU A 33 -18.45 -17.00 -5.19
CA GLU A 33 -19.52 -17.64 -5.97
C GLU A 33 -19.31 -17.57 -7.48
N GLY A 34 -18.80 -18.66 -8.07
CA GLY A 34 -19.32 -19.32 -9.29
C GLY A 34 -19.53 -18.53 -10.58
N VAL A 35 -19.29 -17.22 -10.63
CA VAL A 35 -19.51 -16.41 -11.83
C VAL A 35 -18.21 -16.38 -12.61
N LYS A 36 -18.15 -17.27 -13.61
CA LYS A 36 -17.33 -16.99 -14.78
C LYS A 36 -17.86 -15.72 -15.43
N SER A 37 -17.03 -14.70 -15.55
CA SER A 37 -16.95 -13.89 -16.76
C SER A 37 -15.59 -13.16 -16.68
N LYS A 38 -14.63 -13.38 -17.58
CA LYS A 38 -14.50 -12.59 -18.82
C LYS A 38 -15.84 -11.99 -19.26
N GLY A 39 -16.32 -11.03 -18.49
CA GLY A 39 -17.56 -10.32 -18.77
C GLY A 39 -17.22 -9.05 -19.51
N GLU A 40 -17.92 -8.81 -20.61
CA GLU A 40 -17.98 -7.47 -21.19
C GLU A 40 -18.47 -6.50 -20.11
N TYR A 41 -17.82 -5.33 -20.02
CA TYR A 41 -18.25 -4.26 -19.13
C TYR A 41 -19.67 -3.83 -19.52
N ASN A 42 -20.64 -4.08 -18.64
CA ASN A 42 -22.05 -3.71 -18.82
C ASN A 42 -22.43 -2.42 -18.09
N GLY A 43 -21.42 -1.63 -17.68
CA GLY A 43 -21.65 -0.41 -16.92
C GLY A 43 -22.11 0.78 -17.78
N PRO A 44 -22.46 1.90 -17.14
CA PRO A 44 -23.21 3.00 -17.75
C PRO A 44 -22.44 3.78 -18.83
N ASP A 45 -21.12 3.67 -18.86
CA ASP A 45 -20.28 4.41 -19.79
C ASP A 45 -19.02 3.61 -20.20
N PRO A 46 -18.98 3.04 -21.42
CA PRO A 46 -17.84 2.27 -21.89
C PRO A 46 -16.64 3.14 -22.29
N GLN A 47 -16.86 4.42 -22.62
CA GLN A 47 -15.76 5.34 -22.96
C GLN A 47 -14.99 5.73 -21.70
N LEU A 48 -15.71 6.08 -20.63
CA LEU A 48 -15.09 6.33 -19.32
C LEU A 48 -14.39 5.09 -18.79
N ALA A 49 -14.99 3.91 -18.93
CA ALA A 49 -14.37 2.65 -18.50
C ALA A 49 -13.05 2.40 -19.24
N ALA A 50 -12.99 2.60 -20.55
CA ALA A 50 -11.76 2.42 -21.33
C ALA A 50 -10.65 3.42 -20.96
N THR A 51 -11.01 4.66 -20.61
CA THR A 51 -10.06 5.68 -20.13
C THR A 51 -9.53 5.30 -18.75
N LEU A 52 -10.42 4.99 -17.80
CA LEU A 52 -10.06 4.56 -16.45
C LEU A 52 -9.21 3.27 -16.50
N GLU A 53 -9.56 2.34 -17.38
CA GLU A 53 -8.82 1.10 -17.56
C GLU A 53 -7.37 1.36 -17.96
N LYS A 54 -7.12 2.33 -18.85
CA LYS A 54 -5.74 2.70 -19.24
C LYS A 54 -4.98 3.46 -18.15
N GLU A 55 -5.67 4.27 -17.35
CA GLU A 55 -5.05 5.08 -16.31
C GLU A 55 -4.74 4.31 -15.02
N ILE A 56 -5.60 3.34 -14.68
CA ILE A 56 -5.63 2.71 -13.34
C ILE A 56 -5.05 1.30 -13.35
N LEU A 57 -5.05 0.61 -14.51
CA LEU A 57 -4.40 -0.69 -14.62
C LEU A 57 -2.90 -0.53 -14.57
N ASP A 58 -2.30 -1.01 -13.48
CA ASP A 58 -0.87 -1.19 -13.41
C ASP A 58 -0.51 -2.50 -14.11
N ALA A 59 -0.07 -2.42 -15.37
CA ALA A 59 0.33 -3.58 -16.16
C ALA A 59 1.66 -4.19 -15.70
N ASN A 60 2.43 -3.47 -14.87
CA ASN A 60 3.81 -3.83 -14.56
C ASN A 60 3.96 -4.35 -13.13
N LEU A 61 3.43 -5.55 -12.90
CA LEU A 61 3.59 -6.26 -11.63
C LEU A 61 4.80 -7.20 -11.72
N GLY A 62 5.99 -6.61 -11.58
CA GLY A 62 7.28 -7.32 -11.48
C GLY A 62 7.82 -7.44 -10.06
N LEU A 63 7.00 -7.12 -9.05
CA LEU A 63 7.39 -7.09 -7.63
C LEU A 63 6.91 -8.36 -6.93
N GLY A 64 7.84 -9.11 -6.33
CA GLY A 64 7.54 -10.31 -5.53
C GLY A 64 7.60 -10.04 -4.02
N TRP A 65 7.29 -11.05 -3.20
CA TRP A 65 7.44 -10.96 -1.74
C TRP A 65 8.88 -10.69 -1.28
N ASP A 66 9.86 -11.06 -2.10
CA ASP A 66 11.29 -10.90 -1.83
C ASP A 66 11.76 -9.44 -1.93
N ASP A 67 11.04 -8.60 -2.68
CA ASP A 67 11.35 -7.18 -2.85
C ASP A 67 10.83 -6.33 -1.69
N VAL A 68 9.99 -6.90 -0.81
CA VAL A 68 9.47 -6.25 0.38
C VAL A 68 10.24 -6.76 1.60
N ALA A 69 11.08 -5.95 2.21
CA ALA A 69 11.81 -6.34 3.41
C ALA A 69 10.92 -6.38 4.66
N GLY A 70 11.13 -7.37 5.52
CA GLY A 70 10.44 -7.47 6.81
C GLY A 70 8.91 -7.61 6.72
N LEU A 71 8.21 -6.94 7.65
CA LEU A 71 6.74 -6.87 7.76
C LEU A 71 6.04 -8.24 7.84
N HIS A 72 6.67 -9.23 8.48
CA HIS A 72 6.19 -10.63 8.56
C HIS A 72 4.72 -10.73 9.01
N GLU A 73 4.31 -9.99 10.04
CA GLU A 73 2.92 -9.99 10.52
C GLU A 73 1.95 -9.41 9.48
N ALA A 74 2.30 -8.31 8.83
CA ALA A 74 1.47 -7.71 7.78
C ALA A 74 1.36 -8.65 6.56
N LYS A 75 2.48 -9.27 6.13
CA LYS A 75 2.49 -10.26 5.05
C LYS A 75 1.60 -11.45 5.40
N LYS A 76 1.69 -11.98 6.61
CA LYS A 76 0.87 -13.09 7.09
C LYS A 76 -0.62 -12.75 7.09
N LEU A 77 -1.00 -11.59 7.64
CA LEU A 77 -2.39 -11.14 7.66
C LEU A 77 -2.95 -10.93 6.24
N LEU A 78 -2.15 -10.40 5.32
CA LEU A 78 -2.52 -10.25 3.91
C LEU A 78 -2.64 -11.61 3.21
N GLN A 79 -1.72 -12.55 3.46
CA GLN A 79 -1.83 -13.91 2.94
C GLN A 79 -3.10 -14.61 3.42
N GLU A 80 -3.43 -14.48 4.71
CA GLU A 80 -4.65 -15.04 5.28
C GLU A 80 -5.92 -14.40 4.73
N ALA A 81 -5.89 -13.09 4.49
CA ALA A 81 -7.02 -12.34 3.95
C ALA A 81 -7.24 -12.56 2.45
N VAL A 82 -6.16 -12.80 1.68
CA VAL A 82 -6.19 -12.71 0.21
C VAL A 82 -5.86 -14.03 -0.47
N VAL A 83 -4.77 -14.67 -0.07
CA VAL A 83 -4.26 -15.87 -0.74
C VAL A 83 -5.09 -17.10 -0.35
N LEU A 84 -5.37 -17.28 0.94
CA LEU A 84 -6.11 -18.46 1.41
C LEU A 84 -7.54 -18.57 0.84
N PRO A 85 -8.33 -17.48 0.72
CA PRO A 85 -9.68 -17.57 0.16
C PRO A 85 -9.69 -17.88 -1.34
N LEU A 86 -8.68 -17.40 -2.08
CA LEU A 86 -8.47 -17.75 -3.48
C LEU A 86 -8.16 -19.24 -3.65
N TRP A 87 -7.31 -19.78 -2.77
CA TRP A 87 -6.86 -21.16 -2.86
C TRP A 87 -7.88 -22.17 -2.30
N MET A 88 -8.65 -21.80 -1.27
CA MET A 88 -9.58 -22.70 -0.56
C MET A 88 -11.00 -22.10 -0.39
N PRO A 89 -11.74 -21.82 -1.48
CA PRO A 89 -13.02 -21.13 -1.42
C PRO A 89 -14.12 -21.88 -0.66
N LYS A 90 -14.03 -23.22 -0.58
CA LYS A 90 -14.99 -24.05 0.17
C LYS A 90 -14.85 -23.93 1.69
N TYR A 91 -13.67 -23.57 2.18
CA TYR A 91 -13.40 -23.43 3.61
C TYR A 91 -13.85 -22.07 4.15
N PHE A 92 -13.73 -21.02 3.33
CA PHE A 92 -14.10 -19.64 3.66
C PHE A 92 -15.58 -19.36 3.39
N GLN A 93 -16.46 -20.12 4.05
CA GLN A 93 -17.92 -19.97 3.96
C GLN A 93 -18.53 -19.49 5.29
N GLY A 94 -19.73 -18.88 5.22
CA GLY A 94 -20.48 -18.43 6.40
C GLY A 94 -19.70 -17.41 7.25
N ILE A 95 -19.40 -17.78 8.50
CA ILE A 95 -18.68 -16.93 9.47
C ILE A 95 -17.20 -16.76 9.06
N ARG A 96 -16.64 -17.70 8.28
CA ARG A 96 -15.26 -17.67 7.79
C ARG A 96 -15.13 -16.90 6.48
N ARG A 97 -16.07 -16.03 6.14
CA ARG A 97 -15.92 -15.19 4.94
C ARG A 97 -14.66 -14.34 5.06
N PRO A 98 -13.88 -14.21 3.98
CA PRO A 98 -12.66 -13.43 4.02
C PRO A 98 -12.97 -11.95 4.18
N TRP A 99 -12.00 -11.22 4.70
CA TRP A 99 -12.05 -9.76 4.74
C TRP A 99 -12.10 -9.23 3.31
N ARG A 100 -13.08 -8.37 3.00
CA ARG A 100 -13.19 -7.76 1.66
C ARG A 100 -12.34 -6.49 1.52
N GLY A 101 -11.89 -5.92 2.63
CA GLY A 101 -11.01 -4.76 2.65
C GLY A 101 -9.93 -4.87 3.71
N VAL A 102 -8.77 -4.29 3.41
CA VAL A 102 -7.63 -4.15 4.31
C VAL A 102 -7.21 -2.68 4.31
N LEU A 103 -7.33 -2.04 5.47
CA LEU A 103 -6.82 -0.69 5.69
C LEU A 103 -5.39 -0.80 6.24
N MET A 104 -4.42 -0.33 5.47
CA MET A 104 -3.04 -0.21 5.89
C MET A 104 -2.78 1.23 6.36
N PHE A 105 -2.13 1.39 7.51
CA PHE A 105 -1.80 2.71 8.03
C PHE A 105 -0.42 2.71 8.68
N GLY A 106 0.23 3.87 8.69
CA GLY A 106 1.50 4.08 9.37
C GLY A 106 2.26 5.27 8.77
N PRO A 107 3.52 5.48 9.17
CA PRO A 107 4.32 6.58 8.65
C PRO A 107 4.58 6.44 7.14
N PRO A 108 4.81 7.56 6.44
CA PRO A 108 5.08 7.58 5.00
C PRO A 108 6.37 6.83 4.67
N GLY A 109 6.48 6.35 3.43
CA GLY A 109 7.71 5.71 2.93
C GLY A 109 8.06 4.38 3.59
N THR A 110 7.09 3.68 4.19
CA THR A 110 7.27 2.34 4.80
C THR A 110 6.87 1.18 3.88
N GLY A 111 6.62 1.46 2.60
CA GLY A 111 6.36 0.44 1.60
C GLY A 111 4.93 -0.14 1.59
N LYS A 112 3.91 0.62 2.04
CA LYS A 112 2.50 0.16 1.99
C LYS A 112 2.04 -0.11 0.55
N THR A 113 2.37 0.79 -0.35
CA THR A 113 2.06 0.66 -1.79
C THR A 113 2.84 -0.49 -2.42
N LEU A 114 4.12 -0.67 -2.06
CA LEU A 114 4.93 -1.80 -2.51
C LEU A 114 4.36 -3.14 -2.02
N LEU A 115 3.92 -3.21 -0.76
CA LEU A 115 3.29 -4.39 -0.18
C LEU A 115 1.99 -4.75 -0.92
N ALA A 116 1.14 -3.76 -1.24
CA ALA A 116 -0.08 -3.97 -1.99
C ALA A 116 0.20 -4.53 -3.40
N LYS A 117 1.21 -3.97 -4.08
CA LYS A 117 1.64 -4.43 -5.41
C LYS A 117 2.17 -5.86 -5.35
N ALA A 118 3.02 -6.19 -4.37
CA ALA A 118 3.55 -7.53 -4.19
C ALA A 118 2.43 -8.57 -3.98
N VAL A 119 1.43 -8.26 -3.14
CA VAL A 119 0.26 -9.13 -2.93
C VAL A 119 -0.49 -9.36 -4.24
N ALA A 120 -0.68 -8.31 -5.05
CA ALA A 120 -1.42 -8.41 -6.29
C ALA A 120 -0.69 -9.25 -7.34
N THR A 121 0.64 -9.11 -7.44
CA THR A 121 1.51 -9.95 -8.28
C THR A 121 1.38 -11.43 -7.90
N GLU A 122 1.49 -11.72 -6.60
CA GLU A 122 1.53 -13.08 -6.05
C GLU A 122 0.19 -13.80 -6.17
N CYS A 123 -0.91 -13.04 -6.04
CA CYS A 123 -2.25 -13.57 -6.25
C CYS A 123 -2.64 -13.65 -7.74
N GLY A 124 -1.83 -13.09 -8.65
CA GLY A 124 -2.14 -13.00 -10.07
C GLY A 124 -3.43 -12.22 -10.36
N THR A 125 -3.78 -11.26 -9.51
CA THR A 125 -5.01 -10.46 -9.64
C THR A 125 -4.76 -9.20 -10.42
N THR A 126 -5.78 -8.72 -11.14
CA THR A 126 -5.71 -7.40 -11.78
C THR A 126 -5.57 -6.31 -10.71
N PHE A 127 -4.47 -5.54 -10.73
CA PHE A 127 -4.23 -4.45 -9.79
C PHE A 127 -4.72 -3.12 -10.37
N LEU A 128 -5.65 -2.48 -9.67
CA LEU A 128 -6.23 -1.20 -10.01
C LEU A 128 -5.76 -0.17 -8.98
N SER A 129 -4.79 0.67 -9.35
CA SER A 129 -4.22 1.68 -8.46
C SER A 129 -4.88 3.03 -8.69
N VAL A 130 -5.55 3.56 -7.67
CA VAL A 130 -6.27 4.83 -7.74
C VAL A 130 -5.84 5.73 -6.59
N THR A 131 -5.50 6.98 -6.88
CA THR A 131 -5.32 8.00 -5.85
C THR A 131 -6.65 8.71 -5.59
N CYS A 132 -6.98 8.99 -4.33
CA CYS A 132 -8.23 9.68 -3.99
C CYS A 132 -8.38 11.06 -4.64
N SER A 133 -7.28 11.75 -4.96
CA SER A 133 -7.30 13.00 -5.72
C SER A 133 -7.88 12.84 -7.13
N SER A 134 -7.61 11.73 -7.81
CA SER A 134 -8.16 11.40 -9.14
C SER A 134 -9.66 11.09 -9.11
N LEU A 135 -10.18 10.63 -7.97
CA LEU A 135 -11.62 10.35 -7.78
C LEU A 135 -12.43 11.63 -7.54
N CYS A 136 -11.78 12.70 -7.08
CA CYS A 136 -12.43 13.97 -6.75
C CYS A 136 -12.43 14.90 -7.98
N ALA A 137 -13.40 14.71 -8.88
CA ALA A 137 -13.65 15.69 -9.95
C ALA A 137 -14.13 17.04 -9.37
N LYS A 138 -13.88 18.15 -10.09
CA LYS A 138 -14.33 19.51 -9.70
C LYS A 138 -15.86 19.66 -9.62
N TRP A 139 -16.63 18.68 -10.11
CA TRP A 139 -18.10 18.71 -10.19
C TRP A 139 -18.73 17.57 -9.38
N ASP A 140 -19.65 17.92 -8.47
CA ASP A 140 -20.28 17.06 -7.45
C ASP A 140 -21.19 15.91 -7.96
N GLY A 141 -21.11 15.53 -9.24
CA GLY A 141 -21.87 14.40 -9.80
C GLY A 141 -21.07 13.46 -10.70
N GLU A 142 -19.90 13.88 -11.19
CA GLU A 142 -19.03 13.03 -12.01
C GLU A 142 -18.23 12.04 -11.15
N SER A 143 -17.88 12.43 -9.94
CA SER A 143 -17.12 11.61 -8.99
C SER A 143 -17.87 10.35 -8.56
N GLU A 144 -19.19 10.43 -8.32
CA GLU A 144 -20.01 9.25 -7.99
C GLU A 144 -20.10 8.26 -9.16
N ARG A 145 -20.26 8.77 -10.39
CA ARG A 145 -20.30 7.94 -11.61
C ARG A 145 -18.97 7.24 -11.84
N LEU A 146 -17.87 7.93 -11.58
CA LEU A 146 -16.51 7.39 -11.72
C LEU A 146 -16.25 6.28 -10.70
N VAL A 147 -16.63 6.48 -9.44
CA VAL A 147 -16.54 5.44 -8.40
C VAL A 147 -17.37 4.20 -8.79
N ARG A 148 -18.61 4.37 -9.24
CA ARG A 148 -19.43 3.23 -9.71
C ARG A 148 -18.77 2.49 -10.87
N CYS A 149 -18.32 3.24 -11.88
CA CYS A 149 -17.60 2.70 -13.04
C CYS A 149 -16.35 1.91 -12.65
N LEU A 150 -15.55 2.42 -11.71
CA LEU A 150 -14.35 1.74 -11.18
C LEU A 150 -14.69 0.38 -10.57
N PHE A 151 -15.72 0.32 -9.70
CA PHE A 151 -16.13 -0.94 -9.08
C PHE A 151 -16.75 -1.91 -10.09
N ASP A 152 -17.50 -1.43 -11.08
CA ASP A 152 -18.06 -2.26 -12.15
C ASP A 152 -16.96 -2.83 -13.07
N LEU A 153 -15.96 -2.02 -13.40
CA LEU A 153 -14.77 -2.45 -14.14
C LEU A 153 -13.99 -3.51 -13.35
N ALA A 154 -13.77 -3.28 -12.06
CA ALA A 154 -13.08 -4.23 -11.19
C ALA A 154 -13.84 -5.56 -11.09
N ARG A 155 -15.17 -5.53 -10.96
CA ARG A 155 -16.02 -6.73 -10.99
C ARG A 155 -15.93 -7.47 -12.33
N ALA A 156 -15.92 -6.75 -13.45
CA ALA A 156 -15.77 -7.35 -14.79
C ALA A 156 -14.39 -7.99 -15.01
N ARG A 157 -13.36 -7.51 -14.30
CA ARG A 157 -11.97 -8.01 -14.31
C ARG A 157 -11.64 -8.92 -13.12
N ALA A 158 -12.65 -9.39 -12.36
CA ALA A 158 -12.41 -10.23 -11.19
C ALA A 158 -11.69 -11.55 -11.57
N PRO A 159 -10.71 -12.01 -10.77
CA PRO A 159 -10.28 -11.48 -9.47
C PRO A 159 -9.41 -10.21 -9.59
N SER A 160 -9.78 -9.17 -8.86
CA SER A 160 -9.13 -7.85 -8.93
C SER A 160 -8.87 -7.26 -7.54
N THR A 161 -7.78 -6.52 -7.43
CA THR A 161 -7.39 -5.76 -6.23
C THR A 161 -7.48 -4.28 -6.54
N ILE A 162 -8.34 -3.54 -5.84
CA ILE A 162 -8.41 -2.08 -5.91
C ILE A 162 -7.54 -1.51 -4.79
N PHE A 163 -6.53 -0.74 -5.14
CA PHE A 163 -5.69 -0.02 -4.20
C PHE A 163 -6.05 1.46 -4.26
N ILE A 164 -6.46 2.00 -3.11
CA ILE A 164 -6.81 3.41 -2.94
C ILE A 164 -5.73 4.06 -2.07
N ASP A 165 -4.88 4.87 -2.71
CA ASP A 165 -3.83 5.64 -2.05
C ASP A 165 -4.37 6.97 -1.52
N GLU A 166 -3.74 7.46 -0.44
CA GLU A 166 -4.07 8.73 0.24
C GLU A 166 -5.56 8.87 0.58
N ILE A 167 -6.19 7.85 1.19
CA ILE A 167 -7.63 7.89 1.49
C ILE A 167 -8.01 9.01 2.47
N ASP A 168 -7.04 9.52 3.23
CA ASP A 168 -7.19 10.69 4.09
C ASP A 168 -7.52 11.97 3.31
N SER A 169 -7.08 12.09 2.05
CA SER A 169 -7.43 13.22 1.17
C SER A 169 -8.93 13.32 0.89
N LEU A 170 -9.64 12.19 0.96
CA LEU A 170 -11.09 12.10 0.78
C LEU A 170 -11.89 12.74 1.93
N CYS A 171 -11.25 13.04 3.07
CA CYS A 171 -11.93 13.59 4.25
C CYS A 171 -12.59 14.96 4.01
N ASN A 172 -12.20 15.69 2.96
CA ASN A 172 -12.81 16.97 2.59
C ASN A 172 -14.00 16.82 1.62
N ALA A 173 -14.14 15.68 0.92
CA ALA A 173 -15.13 15.46 -0.13
C ALA A 173 -16.31 14.58 0.36
N ARG A 174 -17.34 15.21 0.93
CA ARG A 174 -18.48 14.51 1.57
C ARG A 174 -19.30 13.62 0.61
N GLY A 175 -19.41 13.98 -0.67
CA GLY A 175 -20.15 13.20 -1.68
C GLY A 175 -19.49 11.86 -2.01
N VAL A 176 -18.21 11.91 -2.42
CA VAL A 176 -17.40 10.73 -2.79
C VAL A 176 -17.32 9.71 -1.65
N LYS A 177 -17.25 10.20 -0.41
CA LYS A 177 -17.24 9.36 0.80
C LYS A 177 -18.49 8.49 0.93
N SER A 178 -19.66 9.07 0.65
CA SER A 178 -20.93 8.37 0.78
C SER A 178 -21.04 7.26 -0.26
N GLU A 179 -20.68 7.54 -1.51
CA GLU A 179 -20.71 6.54 -2.58
C GLU A 179 -19.64 5.44 -2.41
N LEU A 180 -18.41 5.77 -2.03
CA LEU A 180 -17.39 4.76 -1.72
C LEU A 180 -17.82 3.83 -0.59
N LEU A 181 -18.39 4.40 0.48
CA LEU A 181 -18.90 3.62 1.59
C LEU A 181 -20.09 2.75 1.16
N VAL A 182 -20.97 3.25 0.30
CA VAL A 182 -22.08 2.48 -0.28
C VAL A 182 -21.56 1.36 -1.18
N GLN A 183 -20.54 1.56 -2.00
CA GLN A 183 -19.98 0.48 -2.84
C GLN A 183 -19.29 -0.59 -1.98
N ILE A 184 -18.49 -0.18 -0.99
CA ILE A 184 -17.80 -1.08 -0.05
C ILE A 184 -18.82 -1.87 0.78
N ASN A 185 -19.91 -1.24 1.23
CA ASN A 185 -20.95 -1.89 2.03
C ASN A 185 -22.00 -2.64 1.19
N GLY A 186 -22.29 -2.19 -0.03
CA GLY A 186 -23.28 -2.77 -0.96
C GLY A 186 -22.82 -4.11 -1.54
N LEU A 187 -21.54 -4.44 -1.42
CA LEU A 187 -21.02 -5.81 -1.52
C LEU A 187 -21.63 -6.76 -0.48
N ASN A 188 -22.31 -6.25 0.56
CA ASN A 188 -23.00 -7.00 1.60
C ASN A 188 -24.52 -6.88 1.45
N ASN A 189 -25.07 -7.29 0.31
CA ASN A 189 -26.53 -7.45 0.11
C ASN A 189 -27.11 -8.54 1.04
N SER A 190 -27.19 -8.25 2.33
CA SER A 190 -27.96 -9.01 3.32
C SER A 190 -28.56 -8.03 4.32
N THR A 191 -29.88 -7.99 4.27
CA THR A 191 -30.87 -7.12 4.93
C THR A 191 -30.94 -7.27 6.44
N ASN A 192 -29.82 -7.50 7.13
CA ASN A 192 -29.78 -7.55 8.58
C ASN A 192 -28.70 -6.61 9.11
N ASN A 193 -29.04 -5.88 10.17
CA ASN A 193 -28.27 -4.88 10.92
C ASN A 193 -26.91 -5.36 11.50
N THR A 194 -26.19 -6.26 10.83
CA THR A 194 -24.75 -6.46 11.01
C THR A 194 -24.00 -5.46 10.13
N ALA A 195 -24.23 -4.17 10.39
CA ALA A 195 -23.35 -3.10 9.91
C ALA A 195 -22.04 -3.21 10.68
N GLY A 196 -21.13 -4.06 10.22
CA GLY A 196 -19.83 -4.18 10.84
C GLY A 196 -19.05 -5.40 10.38
N LYS A 197 -17.80 -5.14 10.01
CA LYS A 197 -16.68 -6.08 9.86
C LYS A 197 -16.57 -6.79 8.52
N SER A 198 -15.97 -6.09 7.55
CA SER A 198 -15.16 -6.73 6.52
C SER A 198 -13.90 -5.93 6.19
N VAL A 199 -13.46 -5.07 7.12
CA VAL A 199 -12.23 -4.28 6.99
C VAL A 199 -11.28 -4.65 8.11
N THR A 200 -10.18 -5.33 7.77
CA THR A 200 -9.06 -5.56 8.68
C THR A 200 -8.13 -4.36 8.65
N ARG A 201 -7.52 -4.02 9.78
CA ARG A 201 -6.58 -2.91 9.89
C ARG A 201 -5.19 -3.47 10.13
N ILE A 202 -4.23 -3.06 9.32
CA ILE A 202 -2.84 -3.49 9.42
C ILE A 202 -1.98 -2.25 9.65
N TYR A 203 -1.25 -2.26 10.76
CA TYR A 203 -0.24 -1.25 11.03
C TYR A 203 1.07 -1.62 10.34
N ILE A 204 1.63 -0.68 9.59
CA ILE A 204 2.93 -0.81 8.93
C ILE A 204 3.91 0.12 9.65
N PRO A 205 4.74 -0.41 10.56
CA PRO A 205 5.72 0.39 11.32
C PRO A 205 6.93 0.77 10.47
N LEU A 206 7.80 1.62 11.04
CA LEU A 206 9.14 1.83 10.52
C LEU A 206 9.96 0.52 10.56
N PRO A 207 10.94 0.36 9.66
CA PRO A 207 11.74 -0.87 9.60
C PRO A 207 12.61 -1.05 10.84
N ASP A 208 12.58 -2.26 11.41
CA ASP A 208 13.48 -2.68 12.48
C ASP A 208 14.91 -2.92 11.95
N PHE A 209 15.87 -3.18 12.84
CA PHE A 209 17.28 -3.38 12.45
C PHE A 209 17.44 -4.45 11.35
N LYS A 210 16.72 -5.56 11.47
CA LYS A 210 16.78 -6.66 10.50
C LYS A 210 16.18 -6.24 9.14
N SER A 211 15.03 -5.57 9.16
CA SER A 211 14.36 -5.07 7.95
C SER A 211 15.20 -4.00 7.27
N ARG A 212 15.85 -3.10 8.01
CA ARG A 212 16.77 -2.10 7.43
C ARG A 212 17.94 -2.76 6.72
N LYS A 213 18.55 -3.79 7.33
CA LYS A 213 19.62 -4.57 6.71
C LYS A 213 19.15 -5.23 5.40
N GLU A 214 17.95 -5.80 5.40
CA GLU A 214 17.34 -6.39 4.20
C GLU A 214 17.04 -5.33 3.12
N LEU A 215 16.47 -4.17 3.48
CA LEU A 215 16.21 -3.05 2.56
C LEU A 215 17.49 -2.55 1.89
N ILE A 216 18.55 -2.35 2.67
CA ILE A 216 19.85 -1.91 2.14
C ILE A 216 20.38 -2.97 1.15
N LYS A 217 20.30 -4.26 1.49
CA LYS A 217 20.70 -5.34 0.58
C LYS A 217 19.89 -5.38 -0.72
N ILE A 218 18.57 -5.16 -0.65
CA ILE A 218 17.70 -5.14 -1.82
C ILE A 218 18.06 -3.95 -2.72
N ASN A 219 18.24 -2.76 -2.14
CA ASN A 219 18.61 -1.55 -2.87
C ASN A 219 20.00 -1.65 -3.52
N LEU A 220 20.91 -2.40 -2.91
CA LEU A 220 22.28 -2.59 -3.40
C LEU A 220 22.47 -3.86 -4.25
N LYS A 221 21.41 -4.62 -4.53
CA LYS A 221 21.50 -5.93 -5.21
C LYS A 221 22.16 -5.88 -6.58
N SER A 222 22.04 -4.76 -7.29
CA SER A 222 22.60 -4.54 -8.63
C SER A 222 23.88 -3.71 -8.64
N ILE A 223 24.44 -3.39 -7.47
CA ILE A 223 25.59 -2.49 -7.31
C ILE A 223 26.80 -3.29 -6.84
N THR A 224 27.97 -2.98 -7.40
CA THR A 224 29.25 -3.54 -6.94
C THR A 224 29.63 -2.93 -5.60
N LEU A 225 29.88 -3.76 -4.59
CA LEU A 225 30.16 -3.32 -3.22
C LEU A 225 31.62 -3.51 -2.86
N ALA A 226 32.21 -2.51 -2.21
CA ALA A 226 33.56 -2.59 -1.71
C ALA A 226 33.64 -3.51 -0.47
N PRO A 227 34.77 -4.19 -0.23
CA PRO A 227 34.90 -5.15 0.88
C PRO A 227 34.87 -4.49 2.27
N ASP A 228 35.09 -3.19 2.37
CA ASP A 228 34.97 -2.38 3.58
C ASP A 228 33.52 -2.03 3.92
N LEU A 229 32.56 -2.27 3.02
CA LEU A 229 31.15 -1.94 3.21
C LEU A 229 30.47 -2.84 4.26
N ASP A 230 30.29 -2.31 5.47
CA ASP A 230 29.61 -2.97 6.57
C ASP A 230 28.12 -2.59 6.63
N ILE A 231 27.28 -3.47 6.06
CA ILE A 231 25.81 -3.30 6.06
C ILE A 231 25.23 -3.30 7.49
N ASP A 232 25.83 -4.04 8.42
CA ASP A 232 25.37 -4.06 9.81
C ASP A 232 25.58 -2.70 10.49
N GLN A 233 26.73 -2.07 10.26
CA GLN A 233 26.98 -0.71 10.74
C GLN A 233 26.03 0.32 10.12
N LEU A 234 25.74 0.21 8.81
CA LEU A 234 24.77 1.09 8.15
C LEU A 234 23.37 0.95 8.76
N ALA A 235 22.92 -0.27 9.03
CA ALA A 235 21.63 -0.53 9.65
C ALA A 235 21.55 0.00 11.10
N GLN A 236 22.67 0.08 11.82
CA GLN A 236 22.75 0.72 13.16
C GLN A 236 22.64 2.24 13.06
N ARG A 237 23.33 2.86 12.09
CA ARG A 237 23.36 4.33 11.91
C ARG A 237 22.06 4.91 11.34
N THR A 238 21.21 4.08 10.75
CA THR A 238 19.95 4.47 10.09
C THR A 238 18.71 4.18 10.94
N GLU A 239 18.85 4.16 12.27
CA GLU A 239 17.71 4.03 13.16
C GLU A 239 16.74 5.22 13.00
N GLY A 240 15.44 4.92 12.85
CA GLY A 240 14.40 5.93 12.63
C GLY A 240 14.16 6.32 11.17
N TYR A 241 14.94 5.80 10.23
CA TYR A 241 14.76 6.06 8.79
C TYR A 241 13.63 5.21 8.21
N SER A 242 12.86 5.79 7.28
CA SER A 242 11.85 5.08 6.49
C SER A 242 12.50 4.28 5.35
N GLY A 243 11.72 3.43 4.68
CA GLY A 243 12.19 2.70 3.50
C GLY A 243 12.58 3.63 2.35
N ASP A 244 11.85 4.73 2.16
CA ASP A 244 12.19 5.76 1.17
C ASP A 244 13.49 6.49 1.54
N ASP A 245 13.69 6.82 2.82
CA ASP A 245 14.95 7.45 3.25
C ASP A 245 16.15 6.53 2.99
N LEU A 246 16.02 5.23 3.29
CA LEU A 246 17.06 4.24 3.01
C LEU A 246 17.35 4.09 1.52
N THR A 247 16.30 4.13 0.70
CA THR A 247 16.42 4.08 -0.76
C THR A 247 17.15 5.32 -1.28
N ASN A 248 16.82 6.50 -0.74
CA ASN A 248 17.49 7.74 -1.08
C ASN A 248 18.96 7.75 -0.63
N ILE A 249 19.28 7.19 0.55
CA ILE A 249 20.67 7.03 1.00
C ILE A 249 21.46 6.14 0.05
N CYS A 250 20.92 4.96 -0.29
CA CYS A 250 21.60 4.05 -1.22
C CYS A 250 21.80 4.71 -2.59
N ARG A 251 20.81 5.48 -3.04
CA ARG A 251 20.88 6.23 -4.28
C ARG A 251 21.95 7.33 -4.26
N ASP A 252 22.01 8.15 -3.21
CA ASP A 252 23.02 9.21 -3.08
C ASP A 252 24.43 8.62 -2.97
N ALA A 253 24.62 7.57 -2.16
CA ALA A 253 25.89 6.86 -2.04
C ALA A 253 26.33 6.21 -3.37
N SER A 254 25.39 5.78 -4.21
CA SER A 254 25.69 5.26 -5.55
C SER A 254 26.00 6.34 -6.60
N LEU A 255 25.72 7.61 -6.30
CA LEU A 255 25.82 8.74 -7.24
C LEU A 255 26.91 9.74 -6.81
N ASN A 256 28.12 9.24 -6.57
CA ASN A 256 29.28 10.06 -6.23
C ASN A 256 29.59 11.15 -7.27
N ASP A 257 30.11 12.29 -6.81
CA ASP A 257 30.45 13.43 -7.68
C ASP A 257 31.52 13.10 -8.74
N GLU A 258 32.36 12.09 -8.49
CA GLU A 258 33.39 11.61 -9.43
C GLU A 258 32.78 10.94 -10.68
N ILE A 259 31.55 10.44 -10.58
CA ILE A 259 30.80 9.77 -11.67
C ILE A 259 30.40 10.76 -12.78
N LYS A 260 30.33 12.06 -12.47
CA LYS A 260 29.83 13.10 -13.41
C LYS A 260 30.72 13.29 -14.65
N ASN A 261 31.95 12.78 -14.64
CA ASN A 261 32.92 12.94 -15.73
C ASN A 261 33.38 11.62 -16.38
N MET A 262 32.74 10.49 -16.07
CA MET A 262 33.15 9.15 -16.52
C MET A 262 32.19 8.52 -17.54
N SER A 263 32.64 7.50 -18.25
CA SER A 263 31.82 6.74 -19.20
C SER A 263 30.95 5.67 -18.52
N GLU A 264 29.79 5.33 -19.09
CA GLU A 264 28.79 4.42 -18.49
C GLU A 264 29.35 3.04 -18.07
N ALA A 265 30.35 2.52 -18.78
CA ALA A 265 31.00 1.24 -18.47
C ALA A 265 31.96 1.33 -17.26
N GLU A 266 32.61 2.47 -17.05
CA GLU A 266 33.51 2.69 -15.92
C GLU A 266 32.71 2.86 -14.61
N ILE A 267 31.52 3.46 -14.70
CA ILE A 267 30.65 3.74 -13.55
C ILE A 267 30.14 2.45 -12.89
N LEU A 268 29.86 1.41 -13.69
CA LEU A 268 29.35 0.12 -13.19
C LEU A 268 30.40 -0.70 -12.43
N GLU A 269 31.69 -0.42 -12.66
CA GLU A 269 32.81 -1.14 -12.01
C GLU A 269 33.31 -0.45 -10.74
N ILE A 270 32.92 0.80 -10.47
CA ILE A 270 33.34 1.52 -9.26
C ILE A 270 32.57 0.94 -8.07
N PRO A 271 33.26 0.32 -7.10
CA PRO A 271 32.59 -0.26 -5.96
C PRO A 271 32.17 0.86 -4.98
N VAL A 272 30.94 0.80 -4.49
CA VAL A 272 30.46 1.74 -3.46
C VAL A 272 31.10 1.40 -2.11
N THR A 273 31.65 2.41 -1.45
CA THR A 273 32.44 2.32 -0.22
C THR A 273 31.68 2.81 1.01
N MET A 274 32.22 2.59 2.22
CA MET A 274 31.62 3.15 3.43
C MET A 274 31.64 4.69 3.46
N ASP A 275 32.64 5.32 2.85
CA ASP A 275 32.79 6.78 2.88
C ASP A 275 31.64 7.46 2.12
N ASP A 276 31.19 6.88 1.01
CA ASP A 276 30.05 7.37 0.21
C ASP A 276 28.77 7.40 1.05
N PHE A 277 28.54 6.36 1.85
CA PHE A 277 27.43 6.32 2.78
C PHE A 277 27.57 7.33 3.92
N VAL A 278 28.79 7.58 4.40
CA VAL A 278 29.04 8.61 5.42
C VAL A 278 28.74 10.00 4.87
N GLU A 279 29.00 10.27 3.60
CA GLU A 279 28.62 11.52 2.94
C GLU A 279 27.11 11.63 2.73
N ALA A 280 26.47 10.56 2.23
CA ALA A 280 25.02 10.51 2.03
C ALA A 280 24.25 10.76 3.35
N LEU A 281 24.69 10.15 4.45
CA LEU A 281 24.10 10.33 5.78
C LEU A 281 24.23 11.75 6.34
N LYS A 282 25.18 12.56 5.85
CA LYS A 282 25.26 13.99 6.23
C LYS A 282 24.20 14.82 5.51
N LYS A 283 23.82 14.42 4.29
CA LYS A 283 22.88 15.15 3.44
C LYS A 283 21.43 14.75 3.72
N ILE A 284 21.17 13.46 3.94
CA ILE A 284 19.83 12.89 4.07
C ILE A 284 19.49 12.70 5.55
N GLN A 285 18.44 13.38 6.00
CA GLN A 285 17.88 13.24 7.34
C GLN A 285 16.58 12.42 7.31
N PRO A 286 16.20 11.75 8.42
CA PRO A 286 14.97 10.97 8.48
C PRO A 286 13.75 11.88 8.25
N THR A 287 12.84 11.45 7.37
CA THR A 287 11.64 12.23 7.01
C THR A 287 10.55 12.16 8.08
N VAL A 288 10.56 11.11 8.91
CA VAL A 288 9.58 10.86 9.96
C VAL A 288 10.14 11.34 11.30
N SER A 289 9.41 12.23 11.99
CA SER A 289 9.85 12.74 13.29
C SER A 289 9.52 11.76 14.42
N ALA A 290 10.29 11.79 15.51
CA ALA A 290 10.02 10.96 16.69
C ALA A 290 8.61 11.19 17.27
N GLY A 291 8.10 12.42 17.19
CA GLY A 291 6.75 12.76 17.62
C GLY A 291 5.65 12.13 16.74
N ASP A 292 5.91 11.91 15.45
CA ASP A 292 4.99 11.21 14.56
C ASP A 292 4.94 9.71 14.90
N ILE A 293 6.11 9.11 15.22
CA ILE A 293 6.23 7.70 15.61
C ILE A 293 5.39 7.39 16.85
N GLU A 294 5.54 8.19 17.92
CA GLU A 294 4.78 8.00 19.16
C GLU A 294 3.26 8.13 18.93
N ARG A 295 2.85 9.07 18.08
CA ARG A 295 1.43 9.24 17.72
C ARG A 295 0.89 8.03 16.95
N HIS A 296 1.64 7.49 16.01
CA HIS A 296 1.24 6.28 15.28
C HIS A 296 1.13 5.07 16.21
N GLN A 297 2.08 4.89 17.13
CA GLN A 297 2.03 3.81 18.12
C GLN A 297 0.86 3.96 19.09
N LYS A 298 0.55 5.20 19.50
CA LYS A 298 -0.63 5.49 20.32
C LYS A 298 -1.92 5.19 19.56
N TRP A 299 -2.00 5.59 18.29
CA TRP A 299 -3.15 5.28 17.44
C TRP A 299 -3.30 3.77 17.22
N PHE A 300 -2.20 3.04 17.03
CA PHE A 300 -2.21 1.57 16.99
C PHE A 300 -2.72 0.96 18.30
N SER A 301 -2.28 1.48 19.44
CA SER A 301 -2.73 0.99 20.75
C SER A 301 -4.21 1.28 21.02
N GLU A 302 -4.74 2.40 20.50
CA GLU A 302 -6.15 2.77 20.65
C GLU A 302 -7.07 2.10 19.61
N PHE A 303 -6.60 1.84 18.39
CA PHE A 303 -7.45 1.49 17.23
C PHE A 303 -6.93 0.35 16.33
N GLY A 304 -5.72 -0.15 16.58
CA GLY A 304 -5.18 -1.33 15.91
C GLY A 304 -5.97 -2.57 16.31
N SER A 305 -6.21 -3.48 15.36
CA SER A 305 -6.84 -4.75 15.73
C SER A 305 -5.83 -5.64 16.44
N THR A 306 -6.24 -6.18 17.59
CA THR A 306 -5.70 -7.44 18.11
C THR A 306 -6.32 -8.62 17.38
#